data_AF-A0A538T8F2-F1
#
_entry.id   AF-A0A538T8F2-F1
#
_cell.length_a   1.000
_cell.length_b   1.000
_cell.length_c   1.000
_cell.angle_alpha   90.00
_cell.angle_beta   90.00
_cell.angle_gamma   90.00
#
_symmetry.space_group_name_H-M   'P 1'
#
loop_
_entity.id
_entity.type
_entity.pdbx_description
1 polymer ?
#
loop_
_entity_poly.entity_id
_entity_poly.type
_entity_poly.pdbx_seq_one_letter_code
_entity_poly.pdbx_strand_id
1 'polypeptide(L)'
;MRPAMVHWWKHGRHGSHHGAYAGCGPVVSMERRESYGAGEEFQAAFGGGAFGVRRPLRFLAFRLGLDESQVAELAKILDELKTERAQAAVDDRRALTAFAEAVQGDSFDDGKAKAAASLRVKSGENLQAAVSRAMSRMHAVLNADQRAKLAHLIRTGSLLI
;
A
#
# COMPACT_ATOMS: atom_id res chain seq x y z
N MET A 1 -29.03 -27.27 21.90
CA MET A 1 -29.51 -27.92 20.66
C MET A 1 -29.51 -26.87 19.56
N ARG A 2 -28.60 -26.94 18.59
CA ARG A 2 -28.54 -26.04 17.42
C ARG A 2 -29.21 -26.70 16.20
N PRO A 3 -29.98 -25.94 15.42
CA PRO A 3 -29.97 -26.09 13.95
C PRO A 3 -29.78 -24.69 13.31
N ALA A 4 -28.64 -24.41 12.70
CA ALA A 4 -28.29 -24.67 11.30
C ALA A 4 -28.82 -23.60 10.32
N MET A 5 -27.87 -22.79 9.85
CA MET A 5 -27.90 -21.83 8.75
C MET A 5 -28.43 -22.42 7.44
N VAL A 6 -29.45 -21.82 6.82
CA VAL A 6 -29.63 -21.66 5.37
C VAL A 6 -30.64 -20.52 5.14
N HIS A 7 -30.67 -19.92 3.94
CA HIS A 7 -31.55 -18.82 3.47
C HIS A 7 -30.94 -17.41 3.43
N TRP A 8 -29.68 -17.33 3.00
CA TRP A 8 -29.35 -16.31 1.98
C TRP A 8 -29.90 -16.83 0.63
N TRP A 9 -30.45 -15.94 -0.20
CA TRP A 9 -31.04 -16.12 -1.55
C TRP A 9 -32.58 -16.30 -1.66
N LYS A 10 -33.32 -15.17 -1.77
CA LYS A 10 -34.29 -14.82 -2.84
C LYS A 10 -35.39 -13.85 -2.36
N HIS A 11 -35.86 -13.02 -3.33
CA HIS A 11 -36.92 -11.99 -3.31
C HIS A 11 -36.41 -10.56 -2.99
N GLY A 12 -36.25 -9.63 -3.94
CA GLY A 12 -36.68 -9.58 -5.33
C GLY A 12 -38.10 -9.01 -5.49
N ARG A 13 -38.22 -7.67 -5.54
CA ARG A 13 -39.08 -6.83 -6.43
C ARG A 13 -39.51 -5.52 -5.73
N HIS A 14 -39.20 -4.36 -6.32
CA HIS A 14 -40.18 -3.48 -6.98
C HIS A 14 -39.51 -2.19 -7.48
N GLY A 15 -39.78 -1.83 -8.74
CA GLY A 15 -39.30 -0.60 -9.38
C GLY A 15 -39.48 -0.65 -10.89
N SER A 16 -40.73 -0.85 -11.33
CA SER A 16 -41.14 -0.86 -12.73
C SER A 16 -41.31 0.58 -13.24
N HIS A 17 -40.66 0.94 -14.35
CA HIS A 17 -41.14 2.00 -15.24
C HIS A 17 -40.91 1.58 -16.70
N HIS A 18 -42.03 1.48 -17.42
CA HIS A 18 -42.12 1.21 -18.85
C HIS A 18 -41.66 2.41 -19.70
N GLY A 19 -41.06 2.10 -20.85
CA GLY A 19 -40.82 3.04 -21.95
C GLY A 19 -40.15 2.33 -23.12
N ALA A 20 -40.95 1.65 -23.94
CA ALA A 20 -40.53 0.90 -25.12
C ALA A 20 -40.45 1.80 -26.36
N TYR A 21 -39.33 1.81 -27.11
CA TYR A 21 -39.28 1.98 -28.58
C TYR A 21 -37.95 1.40 -29.12
N ALA A 22 -37.99 0.87 -30.35
CA ALA A 22 -37.05 -0.07 -30.98
C ALA A 22 -35.94 0.58 -31.85
N GLY A 23 -34.88 -0.19 -32.21
CA GLY A 23 -34.04 0.06 -33.41
C GLY A 23 -32.54 -0.26 -33.29
N CYS A 24 -31.96 -0.93 -34.30
CA CYS A 24 -30.59 -1.49 -34.43
C CYS A 24 -29.43 -0.45 -34.52
N GLY A 25 -28.19 -0.85 -34.11
CA GLY A 25 -26.94 -0.05 -33.92
C GLY A 25 -26.19 0.46 -35.19
N PRO A 26 -24.87 0.84 -35.18
CA PRO A 26 -23.75 0.29 -34.36
C PRO A 26 -22.66 1.28 -33.84
N VAL A 27 -21.64 0.69 -33.18
CA VAL A 27 -20.26 1.13 -32.81
C VAL A 27 -20.01 2.08 -31.61
N VAL A 28 -19.42 1.55 -30.52
CA VAL A 28 -18.06 1.89 -30.04
C VAL A 28 -17.53 0.84 -29.02
N SER A 29 -16.34 0.32 -29.34
CA SER A 29 -15.30 -0.33 -28.51
C SER A 29 -15.67 -1.31 -27.39
N MET A 30 -15.41 -2.58 -27.70
CA MET A 30 -14.94 -3.62 -26.77
C MET A 30 -13.63 -3.16 -26.10
N GLU A 31 -13.53 -3.33 -24.78
CA GLU A 31 -12.34 -3.43 -23.90
C GLU A 31 -12.80 -2.98 -22.50
N ARG A 32 -12.55 -3.62 -21.36
CA ARG A 32 -11.64 -4.70 -20.97
C ARG A 32 -11.98 -5.01 -19.50
N ARG A 33 -12.38 -6.26 -19.26
CA ARG A 33 -11.86 -7.18 -18.22
C ARG A 33 -11.72 -6.68 -16.77
N GLU A 34 -12.39 -7.42 -15.89
CA GLU A 34 -12.17 -7.59 -14.45
C GLU A 34 -10.78 -7.21 -13.93
N SER A 35 -10.73 -6.43 -12.85
CA SER A 35 -9.59 -6.38 -11.95
C SER A 35 -10.08 -6.35 -10.51
N TYR A 36 -10.05 -7.51 -9.88
CA TYR A 36 -9.98 -7.64 -8.42
C TYR A 36 -8.66 -7.01 -7.97
N GLY A 37 -8.71 -5.73 -7.60
CA GLY A 37 -7.55 -4.98 -7.15
C GLY A 37 -7.40 -5.06 -5.64
N ALA A 38 -6.67 -6.06 -5.16
CA ALA A 38 -6.05 -6.09 -3.83
C ALA A 38 -4.98 -4.96 -3.74
N GLY A 39 -5.42 -3.70 -3.79
CA GLY A 39 -4.57 -2.52 -3.90
C GLY A 39 -5.04 -1.33 -3.07
N GLU A 40 -6.19 -1.40 -2.40
CA GLU A 40 -6.68 -0.32 -1.53
C GLU A 40 -6.04 -0.34 -0.14
N GLU A 41 -5.62 -1.51 0.36
CA GLU A 41 -5.12 -1.63 1.73
C GLU A 41 -3.74 -0.94 1.92
N PHE A 42 -2.94 -0.81 0.85
CA PHE A 42 -1.66 -0.10 0.85
C PHE A 42 -1.72 1.30 0.23
N GLN A 43 -2.92 1.79 -0.07
CA GLN A 43 -3.09 3.22 -0.12
C GLN A 43 -2.79 3.79 1.27
N ALA A 44 -3.22 3.17 2.38
CA ALA A 44 -3.02 3.71 3.73
C ALA A 44 -1.54 3.91 4.16
N ALA A 45 -0.61 3.02 3.79
CA ALA A 45 0.80 3.13 4.20
C ALA A 45 1.60 4.22 3.46
N PHE A 46 1.04 4.76 2.37
CA PHE A 46 1.50 5.97 1.68
C PHE A 46 0.34 6.97 1.42
N GLY A 47 -0.73 6.89 2.21
CA GLY A 47 -1.97 7.66 2.09
C GLY A 47 -2.74 7.51 0.75
N GLY A 48 -3.78 6.66 0.74
CA GLY A 48 -5.04 6.97 0.06
C GLY A 48 -5.65 8.11 0.85
N GLY A 49 -5.19 9.33 0.53
CA GLY A 49 -5.51 10.53 1.28
C GLY A 49 -4.58 10.80 2.47
N ALA A 50 -3.36 11.28 2.19
CA ALA A 50 -2.55 12.05 3.15
C ALA A 50 -1.49 12.92 2.43
N PHE A 51 -1.04 12.48 1.25
CA PHE A 51 -0.30 13.34 0.32
C PHE A 51 -1.26 13.88 -0.73
N GLY A 52 -1.32 15.20 -0.88
CA GLY A 52 -1.92 15.83 -2.07
C GLY A 52 -1.18 15.49 -3.38
N VAL A 53 -0.24 14.53 -3.39
CA VAL A 53 0.56 14.21 -4.57
C VAL A 53 0.55 12.72 -4.86
N ARG A 54 -0.30 12.32 -5.83
CA ARG A 54 -0.41 10.99 -6.44
C ARG A 54 0.92 10.38 -6.94
N ARG A 55 2.01 11.15 -7.02
CA ARG A 55 3.29 10.78 -7.64
C ARG A 55 4.48 11.39 -6.86
N PRO A 56 4.95 10.74 -5.79
CA PRO A 56 6.03 11.26 -4.94
C PRO A 56 7.28 11.67 -5.72
N LEU A 57 7.68 10.89 -6.73
CA LEU A 57 8.84 11.22 -7.56
C LEU A 57 8.67 12.53 -8.36
N ARG A 58 7.48 12.77 -8.94
CA ARG A 58 7.21 14.01 -9.69
C ARG A 58 7.22 15.23 -8.77
N PHE A 59 6.71 15.07 -7.55
CA PHE A 59 6.76 16.12 -6.53
C PHE A 59 8.22 16.47 -6.17
N LEU A 60 9.02 15.45 -5.87
CA LEU A 60 10.42 15.63 -5.50
C LEU A 60 11.25 16.21 -6.64
N ALA A 61 11.05 15.74 -7.87
CA ALA A 61 11.70 16.28 -9.06
C ALA A 61 11.50 17.80 -9.17
N PHE A 62 10.25 18.25 -9.05
CA PHE A 62 9.92 19.67 -9.09
C PHE A 62 10.46 20.44 -7.88
N ARG A 63 10.25 19.93 -6.66
CA ARG A 63 10.53 20.67 -5.42
C ARG A 63 12.02 20.78 -5.13
N LEU A 64 12.80 19.76 -5.50
CA LEU A 64 14.24 19.75 -5.32
C LEU A 64 14.96 20.34 -6.54
N GLY A 65 14.33 20.36 -7.72
CA GLY A 65 14.99 20.77 -8.96
C GLY A 65 16.00 19.70 -9.38
N LEU A 66 15.51 18.47 -9.57
CA LEU A 66 16.35 17.33 -9.95
C LEU A 66 16.61 17.33 -11.44
N ASP A 67 17.82 16.94 -11.85
CA ASP A 67 18.11 16.57 -13.23
C ASP A 67 17.64 15.14 -13.56
N GLU A 68 17.67 14.77 -14.84
CA GLU A 68 17.19 13.47 -15.31
C GLU A 68 17.95 12.28 -14.69
N SER A 69 19.26 12.43 -14.46
CA SER A 69 20.08 11.39 -13.83
C SER A 69 19.69 11.19 -12.36
N GLN A 70 19.49 12.29 -11.64
CA GLN A 70 19.04 12.27 -10.25
C GLN A 70 17.63 11.70 -10.13
N VAL A 71 16.72 12.03 -11.06
CA VAL A 71 15.36 11.46 -11.11
C VAL A 71 15.40 9.95 -11.29
N ALA A 72 16.24 9.44 -12.21
CA ALA A 72 16.37 8.01 -12.45
C ALA A 72 16.89 7.26 -11.20
N GLU A 73 17.89 7.82 -10.50
CA GLU A 73 18.41 7.22 -9.27
C GLU A 73 17.41 7.28 -8.11
N LEU A 74 16.71 8.41 -7.94
CA LEU A 74 15.66 8.50 -6.93
C LEU A 74 14.50 7.54 -7.21
N ALA A 75 14.15 7.30 -8.47
CA ALA A 75 13.13 6.33 -8.84
C ALA A 75 13.48 4.93 -8.34
N LYS A 76 14.74 4.48 -8.56
CA LYS A 76 15.22 3.17 -8.08
C LYS A 76 15.15 3.07 -6.55
N ILE A 77 15.64 4.09 -5.85
CA ILE A 77 15.62 4.14 -4.38
C ILE A 77 14.19 4.03 -3.84
N LEU A 78 13.25 4.77 -4.43
CA LEU A 78 11.85 4.76 -3.99
C LEU A 78 11.14 3.45 -4.33
N ASP A 79 11.48 2.79 -5.44
CA ASP A 79 10.90 1.50 -5.83
C ASP A 79 11.37 0.36 -4.91
N GLU A 80 12.65 0.37 -4.54
CA GLU A 80 13.18 -0.53 -3.51
C GLU A 80 12.46 -0.32 -2.16
N LEU A 81 12.32 0.93 -1.71
CA LEU A 81 11.63 1.22 -0.45
C LEU A 81 10.14 0.82 -0.49
N LYS A 82 9.49 0.98 -1.64
CA LYS A 82 8.11 0.51 -1.85
C LYS A 82 8.01 -1.00 -1.70
N THR A 83 8.98 -1.73 -2.26
CA THR A 83 9.04 -3.20 -2.16
C THR A 83 9.23 -3.65 -0.71
N GLU A 84 10.17 -3.04 0.02
CA GLU A 84 10.43 -3.36 1.43
C GLU A 84 9.22 -3.07 2.33
N ARG A 85 8.53 -1.95 2.11
CA ARG A 85 7.29 -1.61 2.83
C ARG A 85 6.16 -2.58 2.52
N ALA A 86 6.01 -3.00 1.26
CA ALA A 86 5.03 -4.01 0.89
C ALA A 86 5.33 -5.36 1.56
N GLN A 87 6.61 -5.75 1.62
CA GLN A 87 7.04 -6.96 2.31
C GLN A 87 6.75 -6.87 3.81
N ALA A 88 7.05 -5.73 4.46
CA ALA A 88 6.76 -5.52 5.87
C ALA A 88 5.27 -5.64 6.19
N ALA A 89 4.40 -5.14 5.30
CA ALA A 89 2.95 -5.27 5.45
C ALA A 89 2.45 -6.72 5.32
N VAL A 90 3.09 -7.50 4.44
CA VAL A 90 2.80 -8.94 4.33
C VAL A 90 3.21 -9.66 5.61
N ASP A 91 4.39 -9.35 6.15
CA ASP A 91 4.88 -9.99 7.37
C ASP A 91 4.07 -9.57 8.61
N ASP A 92 3.59 -8.33 8.66
CA ASP A 92 2.66 -7.87 9.70
C ASP A 92 1.35 -8.66 9.68
N ARG A 93 0.72 -8.82 8.50
CA ARG A 93 -0.47 -9.66 8.36
C ARG A 93 -0.22 -11.12 8.76
N ARG A 94 0.92 -11.70 8.36
CA ARG A 94 1.31 -13.06 8.77
C ARG A 94 1.47 -13.19 10.27
N ALA A 95 2.11 -12.21 10.91
CA ALA A 95 2.27 -12.19 12.36
C ALA A 95 0.91 -12.08 13.07
N LEU A 96 0.00 -11.23 12.58
CA LEU A 96 -1.36 -11.12 13.13
C LEU A 96 -2.14 -12.44 13.02
N THR A 97 -2.06 -13.13 11.88
CA THR A 97 -2.64 -14.47 11.72
C THR A 97 -2.05 -15.46 12.71
N ALA A 98 -0.72 -15.49 12.86
CA ALA A 98 -0.06 -16.38 13.80
C ALA A 98 -0.44 -16.08 15.27
N PHE A 99 -0.60 -14.80 15.64
CA PHE A 99 -1.12 -14.43 16.96
C PHE A 99 -2.55 -14.89 17.18
N ALA A 100 -3.43 -14.72 16.19
CA ALA A 100 -4.81 -15.20 16.27
C ALA A 100 -4.86 -16.72 16.49
N GLU A 101 -4.04 -17.47 15.75
CA GLU A 101 -3.94 -18.91 15.91
C GLU A 101 -3.36 -19.33 17.27
N ALA A 102 -2.44 -18.54 17.85
CA ALA A 102 -1.87 -18.83 19.16
C ALA A 102 -2.89 -18.70 20.31
N VAL A 103 -3.93 -17.89 20.13
CA VAL A 103 -4.98 -17.65 21.15
C VAL A 103 -6.28 -18.43 20.88
N GLN A 104 -6.49 -18.94 19.67
CA GLN A 104 -7.73 -19.62 19.29
C GLN A 104 -7.84 -21.05 19.84
N GLY A 105 -6.71 -21.71 20.12
CA GLY A 105 -6.68 -23.09 20.62
C GLY A 105 -7.27 -23.25 22.04
N ASP A 106 -7.46 -24.50 22.46
CA ASP A 106 -7.94 -24.84 23.81
C ASP A 106 -7.00 -24.34 24.92
N SER A 107 -5.72 -24.17 24.58
CA SER A 107 -4.70 -23.52 25.41
C SER A 107 -3.90 -22.52 24.59
N PHE A 108 -3.27 -21.58 25.29
CA PHE A 108 -2.40 -20.59 24.66
C PHE A 108 -1.10 -21.23 24.15
N ASP A 109 -0.78 -21.00 22.88
CA ASP A 109 0.47 -21.43 22.26
C ASP A 109 1.54 -20.32 22.34
N ASP A 110 2.30 -20.34 23.43
CA ASP A 110 3.41 -19.39 23.67
C ASP A 110 4.50 -19.46 22.58
N GLY A 111 4.77 -20.63 22.02
CA GLY A 111 5.77 -20.81 20.96
C GLY A 111 5.39 -20.07 19.68
N LYS A 112 4.12 -20.22 19.27
CA LYS A 112 3.58 -19.53 18.10
C LYS A 112 3.51 -18.01 18.31
N ALA A 113 3.09 -17.56 19.48
CA ALA A 113 3.09 -16.13 19.82
C ALA A 113 4.51 -15.52 19.78
N LYS A 114 5.51 -16.21 20.33
CA LYS A 114 6.91 -15.75 20.27
C LYS A 114 7.47 -15.70 18.85
N ALA A 115 7.15 -16.68 18.01
CA ALA A 115 7.54 -16.67 16.61
C ALA A 115 6.91 -15.48 15.85
N ALA A 116 5.62 -15.21 16.07
CA ALA A 116 4.92 -14.07 15.48
C ALA A 116 5.50 -12.72 15.93
N ALA A 117 5.81 -12.57 17.22
CA ALA A 117 6.46 -11.39 17.76
C ALA A 117 7.85 -11.17 17.13
N SER A 118 8.64 -12.24 17.02
CA SER A 118 9.99 -12.19 16.43
C SER A 118 9.94 -11.80 14.95
N LEU A 119 8.92 -12.27 14.21
CA LEU A 119 8.70 -11.86 12.82
C LEU A 119 8.43 -10.35 12.71
N ARG A 120 7.59 -9.77 13.57
CA ARG A 120 7.32 -8.32 13.58
C ARG A 120 8.57 -7.50 13.85
N VAL A 121 9.36 -7.91 14.84
CA VAL A 121 10.62 -7.22 15.19
C VAL A 121 11.57 -7.24 14.00
N LYS A 122 11.83 -8.43 13.44
CA LYS A 122 12.74 -8.59 12.29
C LYS A 122 12.27 -7.82 11.05
N SER A 123 10.96 -7.83 10.79
CA SER A 123 10.37 -7.07 9.69
C SER A 123 10.58 -5.56 9.88
N GLY A 124 10.38 -5.05 11.11
CA GLY A 124 10.66 -3.66 11.47
C GLY A 124 12.14 -3.28 11.31
N GLU A 125 13.06 -4.13 11.76
CA GLU A 125 14.50 -3.92 11.62
C GLU A 125 14.93 -3.86 10.15
N ASN A 126 14.41 -4.75 9.31
CA ASN A 126 14.68 -4.75 7.88
C ASN A 126 14.19 -3.45 7.21
N LEU A 127 12.96 -3.02 7.53
CA LEU A 127 12.41 -1.77 7.00
C LEU A 127 13.21 -0.56 7.47
N GLN A 128 13.60 -0.51 8.75
CA GLN A 128 14.46 0.55 9.28
C GLN A 128 15.81 0.61 8.56
N ALA A 129 16.44 -0.55 8.32
CA ALA A 129 17.69 -0.62 7.58
C ALA A 129 17.54 -0.17 6.12
N ALA A 130 16.42 -0.51 5.47
CA ALA A 130 16.10 -0.05 4.12
C ALA A 130 15.91 1.47 4.06
N VAL A 131 15.17 2.04 5.02
CA VAL A 131 14.98 3.49 5.15
C VAL A 131 16.31 4.23 5.34
N SER A 132 17.17 3.76 6.25
CA SER A 132 18.50 4.35 6.48
C SER A 132 19.37 4.30 5.22
N ARG A 133 19.35 3.17 4.50
CA ARG A 133 20.06 3.01 3.23
C ARG A 133 19.53 3.93 2.14
N ALA A 134 18.22 4.08 2.03
CA ALA A 134 17.57 4.99 1.11
C ALA A 134 17.99 6.44 1.39
N MET A 135 18.00 6.86 2.66
CA MET A 135 18.46 8.19 3.08
C MET A 135 19.92 8.45 2.71
N SER A 136 20.81 7.48 2.96
CA SER A 136 22.21 7.57 2.58
C SER A 136 22.40 7.74 1.06
N ARG A 137 21.67 6.96 0.26
CA ARG A 137 21.72 7.05 -1.21
C ARG A 137 21.15 8.36 -1.75
N MET A 138 20.01 8.82 -1.22
CA MET A 138 19.46 10.14 -1.59
C MET A 138 20.46 11.25 -1.25
N HIS A 139 21.11 11.19 -0.09
CA HIS A 139 22.14 12.15 0.28
C HIS A 139 23.31 12.17 -0.71
N ALA A 140 23.76 11.01 -1.20
CA ALA A 140 24.86 10.91 -2.15
C ALA A 140 24.52 11.49 -3.54
N VAL A 141 23.28 11.35 -4.00
CA VAL A 141 22.82 11.83 -5.32
C VAL A 141 22.53 13.33 -5.31
N LEU A 142 22.14 13.90 -4.17
CA LEU A 142 21.70 15.29 -4.06
C LEU A 142 22.84 16.24 -3.68
N ASN A 143 22.84 17.43 -4.30
CA ASN A 143 23.75 18.50 -3.91
C ASN A 143 23.34 19.15 -2.55
N ALA A 144 24.14 20.10 -2.04
CA ALA A 144 23.91 20.70 -0.72
C ALA A 144 22.54 21.40 -0.61
N ASP A 145 22.16 22.20 -1.63
CA ASP A 145 20.89 22.93 -1.63
C ASP A 145 19.68 21.99 -1.72
N GLN A 146 19.78 20.95 -2.55
CA GLN A 146 18.76 19.91 -2.66
C GLN A 146 18.61 19.14 -1.34
N ARG A 147 19.71 18.81 -0.65
CA ARG A 147 19.68 18.17 0.67
C ARG A 147 19.01 19.05 1.72
N ALA A 148 19.26 20.36 1.72
CA ALA A 148 18.60 21.30 2.62
C ALA A 148 17.08 21.36 2.38
N LYS A 149 16.65 21.39 1.11
CA LYS A 149 15.23 21.32 0.73
C LYS A 149 14.59 20.00 1.15
N LEU A 150 15.27 18.86 0.91
CA LEU A 150 14.80 17.55 1.35
C LEU A 150 14.60 17.49 2.87
N ALA A 151 15.59 17.95 3.64
CA ALA A 151 15.49 18.01 5.11
C ALA A 151 14.31 18.87 5.57
N HIS A 152 14.03 19.99 4.90
CA HIS A 152 12.86 20.82 5.18
C HIS A 152 11.55 20.07 4.90
N LEU A 153 11.45 19.34 3.79
CA LEU A 153 10.26 18.54 3.47
C LEU A 153 10.00 17.45 4.52
N ILE A 154 11.05 16.80 5.02
CA ILE A 154 10.94 15.79 6.07
C ILE A 154 10.46 16.44 7.37
N ARG A 155 11.11 17.52 7.82
CA ARG A 155 10.77 18.21 9.08
C ARG A 155 9.33 18.72 9.11
N THR A 156 8.81 19.14 7.96
CA THR A 156 7.45 19.67 7.84
C THR A 156 6.39 18.59 7.60
N GLY A 157 6.78 17.31 7.50
CA GLY A 157 5.88 16.22 7.14
C GLY A 157 5.38 16.26 5.69
N SER A 158 5.91 17.17 4.86
CA SER A 158 5.64 17.21 3.42
C SER A 158 6.19 15.98 2.69
N LEU A 159 7.18 15.32 3.28
CA LEU A 159 7.67 14.00 2.91
C LEU A 159 7.71 13.13 4.16
N LEU A 160 7.01 11.99 4.13
CA LEU A 160 7.09 10.96 5.16
C LEU A 160 8.03 9.86 4.68
N ILE A 161 8.85 9.35 5.59
CA ILE A 161 9.88 8.33 5.35
C ILE A 161 9.61 7.10 6.20
#